data_AF-S9TQ86-F1
#
_entry.id   AF-S9TQ86-F1
#
_cell.length_a   1.000
_cell.length_b   1.000
_cell.length_c   1.000
_cell.angle_alpha   90.00
_cell.angle_beta   90.00
_cell.angle_gamma   90.00
#
_symmetry.space_group_name_H-M   'P 1'
#
loop_
_entity.id
_entity.type
_entity.pdbx_description
1 polymer ?
#
loop_
_entity_poly.entity_id
_entity_poly.type
_entity_poly.pdbx_seq_one_letter_code
_entity_poly.pdbx_strand_id
1 'polypeptide(L)'
;MKRAQERHELLETLQTLSSSGSSHEERLKLVAKLFQSNLNIIEDCMLQVTHVCITQPHPEIQQHLSSFLHWLAGNSLMLALKLSWTIDAITDFFISSGMSDQIKKIHDRIETVAINQDRQLPAPWDRLVLAGAGRRAHAAPLTREDRPDADVVMRKEQRLKLYNDERAFVSFLTDLSNQLRFFPDRSKRKVELRKRLAEVNEHLASLRLVHPLCRSNDHVRWIVHIAVEECTVFSSRERAPYLIRYEVVVDDTATLADPSQSRLRQKDGSFKVSSASQDVYVPGADMDDSSSSSGEEAAGGSRSRSRSSRAGAAPPNEALQSAFGESAEERHARIRRESPWGAHPNWSMNSMIVKAGDDLRQEELALQLIYMFDRVWSEAGLTCRAHPYVALPTSSDSGLLEWWRTPTPWMELKRPVASRPSINSM
;
A
#
# COMPACT_ATOMS: atom_id res chain seq x y z
N MET A 1 -3.07 14.86 18.14
CA MET A 1 -2.66 14.68 19.54
C MET A 1 -2.49 13.20 19.89
N LYS A 2 -3.54 12.36 20.02
CA LYS A 2 -3.38 10.93 20.39
C LYS A 2 -2.36 10.13 19.57
N ARG A 3 -2.44 10.17 18.23
CA ARG A 3 -1.50 9.45 17.34
C ARG A 3 -0.04 9.90 17.49
N ALA A 4 0.19 11.20 17.72
CA ALA A 4 1.53 11.75 17.90
C ALA A 4 2.14 11.31 19.25
N GLN A 5 1.31 11.30 20.30
CA GLN A 5 1.68 10.79 21.62
C GLN A 5 2.04 9.30 21.58
N GLU A 6 1.20 8.46 20.96
CA GLU A 6 1.48 7.02 20.80
C GLU A 6 2.79 6.78 20.01
N ARG A 7 3.07 7.60 18.99
CA ARG A 7 4.35 7.55 18.25
C ARG A 7 5.54 7.93 19.13
N HIS A 8 5.41 8.99 19.92
CA HIS A 8 6.47 9.42 20.85
C HIS A 8 6.78 8.32 21.87
N GLU A 9 5.77 7.73 22.50
CA GLU A 9 5.90 6.63 23.46
C GLU A 9 6.56 5.39 22.84
N LEU A 10 6.22 5.05 21.59
CA LEU A 10 6.87 3.95 20.88
C LEU A 10 8.36 4.24 20.66
N LEU A 11 8.71 5.43 20.17
CA LEU A 11 10.10 5.79 19.88
C LEU A 11 10.94 5.88 21.17
N GLU A 12 10.39 6.37 22.26
CA GLU A 12 11.03 6.38 23.58
C GLU A 12 11.26 4.94 24.09
N THR A 13 10.28 4.05 23.91
CA THR A 13 10.40 2.63 24.25
C THR A 13 11.55 1.97 23.46
N LEU A 14 11.61 2.21 22.15
CA LEU A 14 12.67 1.70 21.27
C LEU A 14 14.05 2.26 21.65
N GLN A 15 14.15 3.56 21.92
CA GLN A 15 15.40 4.19 22.35
C GLN A 15 15.90 3.61 23.68
N THR A 16 15.01 3.40 24.64
CA THR A 16 15.35 2.84 25.95
C THR A 16 15.77 1.37 25.84
N LEU A 17 15.15 0.60 24.94
CA LEU A 17 15.54 -0.79 24.63
C LEU A 17 16.97 -0.90 24.07
N SER A 18 17.40 0.09 23.29
CA SER A 18 18.76 0.16 22.73
C SER A 18 19.80 0.70 23.71
N SER A 19 19.39 1.31 24.82
CA SER A 19 20.32 1.89 25.78
C SER A 19 21.08 0.83 26.60
N SER A 20 22.34 1.13 26.93
CA SER A 20 23.22 0.24 27.70
C SER A 20 22.88 0.19 29.19
N GLY A 21 22.16 1.18 29.71
CA GLY A 21 21.87 1.33 31.15
C GLY A 21 20.68 0.52 31.66
N SER A 22 19.81 0.02 30.79
CA SER A 22 18.59 -0.72 31.19
C SER A 22 18.92 -2.11 31.74
N SER A 23 18.32 -2.45 32.87
CA SER A 23 18.37 -3.81 33.43
C SER A 23 17.64 -4.82 32.53
N HIS A 24 17.93 -6.12 32.71
CA HIS A 24 17.26 -7.19 31.97
C HIS A 24 15.73 -7.17 32.18
N GLU A 25 15.27 -6.97 33.43
CA GLU A 25 13.85 -6.92 33.77
C GLU A 25 13.14 -5.72 33.11
N GLU A 26 13.78 -4.54 33.10
CA GLU A 26 13.26 -3.37 32.41
C GLU A 26 13.12 -3.60 30.90
N ARG A 27 14.11 -4.25 30.27
CA ARG A 27 14.01 -4.60 28.84
C ARG A 27 12.85 -5.53 28.56
N LEU A 28 12.61 -6.54 29.39
CA LEU A 28 11.43 -7.40 29.24
C LEU A 28 10.11 -6.61 29.37
N LYS A 29 10.03 -5.66 30.31
CA LYS A 29 8.86 -4.76 30.42
C LYS A 29 8.67 -3.91 29.16
N LEU A 30 9.75 -3.40 28.58
CA LEU A 30 9.70 -2.63 27.33
C LEU A 30 9.28 -3.50 26.14
N VAL A 31 9.75 -4.74 26.04
CA VAL A 31 9.27 -5.69 25.02
C VAL A 31 7.77 -5.95 25.18
N ALA A 32 7.26 -6.13 26.41
CA ALA A 32 5.81 -6.26 26.64
C ALA A 32 5.02 -5.03 26.15
N LYS A 33 5.56 -3.82 26.34
CA LYS A 33 4.95 -2.59 25.81
C LYS A 33 4.89 -2.58 24.28
N LEU A 34 5.89 -3.14 23.59
CA LEU A 34 5.84 -3.26 22.12
C LEU A 34 4.65 -4.10 21.65
N PHE A 35 4.38 -5.24 22.30
CA PHE A 35 3.20 -6.08 21.98
C PHE A 35 1.86 -5.38 22.24
N GLN A 36 1.83 -4.35 23.10
CA GLN A 36 0.64 -3.55 23.41
C GLN A 36 0.50 -2.31 22.53
N SER A 37 1.54 -1.97 21.76
CA SER A 37 1.59 -0.75 20.96
C SER A 37 0.64 -0.84 19.77
N ASN A 38 0.10 0.31 19.36
CA ASN A 38 -0.81 0.41 18.22
C ASN A 38 -0.10 -0.02 16.93
N LEU A 39 -0.62 -1.04 16.25
CA LEU A 39 -0.03 -1.60 15.02
C LEU A 39 0.15 -0.54 13.92
N ASN A 40 -0.74 0.44 13.81
CA ASN A 40 -0.60 1.50 12.81
C ASN A 40 0.58 2.44 13.10
N ILE A 41 0.92 2.61 14.38
CA ILE A 41 2.07 3.41 14.81
C ILE A 41 3.37 2.63 14.59
N ILE A 42 3.35 1.33 14.88
CA ILE A 42 4.47 0.42 14.54
C ILE A 42 4.72 0.45 13.04
N GLU A 43 3.67 0.40 12.23
CA GLU A 43 3.76 0.49 10.76
C GLU A 43 4.40 1.80 10.29
N ASP A 44 4.10 2.94 10.95
CA ASP A 44 4.72 4.25 10.66
C ASP A 44 6.20 4.34 11.07
N CYS A 45 6.70 3.39 11.85
CA CYS A 45 8.05 3.36 12.40
C CYS A 45 8.77 2.04 12.06
N MET A 46 8.39 1.38 10.95
CA MET A 46 8.84 0.02 10.64
C MET A 46 10.37 -0.08 10.54
N LEU A 47 11.03 0.93 9.95
CA LEU A 47 12.49 1.01 9.91
C LEU A 47 13.12 1.00 11.32
N GLN A 48 12.63 1.85 12.23
CA GLN A 48 13.16 1.95 13.58
C GLN A 48 12.89 0.69 14.40
N VAL A 49 11.67 0.15 14.30
CA VAL A 49 11.27 -1.09 14.98
C VAL A 49 12.17 -2.24 14.53
N THR A 50 12.30 -2.44 13.21
CA THR A 50 13.11 -3.52 12.64
C THR A 50 14.58 -3.36 13.00
N HIS A 51 15.12 -2.14 12.90
CA HIS A 51 16.50 -1.84 13.30
C HIS A 51 16.75 -2.23 14.76
N VAL A 52 15.96 -1.73 15.72
CA VAL A 52 16.16 -2.03 17.15
C VAL A 52 16.01 -3.52 17.46
N CYS A 53 15.07 -4.20 16.81
CA CYS A 53 14.90 -5.65 16.95
C CYS A 53 16.12 -6.44 16.44
N ILE A 54 16.75 -5.98 15.35
CA ILE A 54 17.91 -6.66 14.76
C ILE A 54 19.21 -6.31 15.52
N THR A 55 19.43 -5.06 15.87
CA THR A 55 20.71 -4.64 16.47
C THR A 55 20.78 -4.83 17.98
N GLN A 56 19.81 -5.51 18.60
CA GLN A 56 19.80 -5.72 20.05
C GLN A 56 21.00 -6.60 20.48
N PRO A 57 21.97 -6.05 21.23
CA PRO A 57 23.17 -6.81 21.64
C PRO A 57 22.89 -7.97 22.60
N HIS A 58 21.77 -7.98 23.32
CA HIS A 58 21.45 -9.02 24.29
C HIS A 58 20.69 -10.19 23.64
N PRO A 59 21.27 -11.40 23.54
CA PRO A 59 20.68 -12.51 22.78
C PRO A 59 19.28 -12.95 23.25
N GLU A 60 19.04 -12.98 24.57
CA GLU A 60 17.72 -13.35 25.12
C GLU A 60 16.64 -12.32 24.76
N ILE A 61 16.96 -11.03 24.88
CA ILE A 61 16.03 -9.95 24.49
C ILE A 61 15.81 -9.96 22.97
N GLN A 62 16.88 -10.19 22.20
CA GLN A 62 16.84 -10.30 20.75
C GLN A 62 15.94 -11.45 20.29
N GLN A 63 15.93 -12.60 20.98
CA GLN A 63 15.01 -13.70 20.69
C GLN A 63 13.54 -13.30 20.89
N HIS A 64 13.25 -12.53 21.94
CA HIS A 64 11.90 -12.00 22.16
C HIS A 64 11.49 -10.96 21.11
N LEU A 65 12.41 -10.09 20.70
CA LEU A 65 12.17 -9.09 19.64
C LEU A 65 11.98 -9.76 18.26
N SER A 66 12.73 -10.82 17.97
CA SER A 66 12.50 -11.66 16.78
C SER A 66 11.10 -12.28 16.80
N SER A 67 10.67 -12.81 17.96
CA SER A 67 9.31 -13.35 18.14
C SER A 67 8.23 -12.26 17.99
N PHE A 68 8.52 -11.03 18.41
CA PHE A 68 7.64 -9.87 18.20
C PHE A 68 7.50 -9.54 16.70
N LEU A 69 8.60 -9.52 15.93
CA LEU A 69 8.55 -9.31 14.48
C LEU A 69 7.73 -10.40 13.77
N HIS A 70 7.88 -11.67 14.18
CA HIS A 70 7.03 -12.76 13.67
C HIS A 70 5.57 -12.55 14.02
N TRP A 71 5.27 -12.17 15.27
CA TRP A 71 3.90 -11.85 15.69
C TRP A 71 3.31 -10.71 14.85
N LEU A 72 4.06 -9.65 14.54
CA LEU A 72 3.60 -8.57 13.65
C LEU A 72 3.21 -9.12 12.26
N ALA A 73 4.04 -9.98 11.68
CA ALA A 73 3.76 -10.61 10.39
C ALA A 73 2.48 -11.47 10.42
N GLY A 74 2.16 -12.09 11.57
CA GLY A 74 0.94 -12.89 11.74
C GLY A 74 -0.34 -12.06 11.89
N ASN A 75 -0.22 -10.80 12.30
CA ASN A 75 -1.37 -9.92 12.54
C ASN A 75 -1.91 -9.25 11.26
N SER A 76 -1.04 -9.02 10.27
CA SER A 76 -1.41 -8.33 9.03
C SER A 76 -0.55 -8.80 7.87
N LEU A 77 -1.17 -9.19 6.77
CA LEU A 77 -0.46 -9.57 5.55
C LEU A 77 0.37 -8.40 4.99
N MET A 78 -0.14 -7.17 5.09
CA MET A 78 0.62 -5.98 4.70
C MET A 78 1.81 -5.70 5.62
N LEU A 79 1.68 -5.91 6.94
CA LEU A 79 2.83 -5.81 7.83
C LEU A 79 3.89 -6.86 7.50
N ALA A 80 3.48 -8.09 7.19
CA ALA A 80 4.41 -9.13 6.77
C ALA A 80 5.18 -8.76 5.50
N LEU A 81 4.48 -8.26 4.47
CA LEU A 81 5.10 -7.79 3.23
C LEU A 81 6.06 -6.63 3.49
N LYS A 82 5.64 -5.59 4.24
CA LYS A 82 6.48 -4.45 4.62
C LYS A 82 7.70 -4.87 5.44
N LEU A 83 7.53 -5.80 6.38
CA LEU A 83 8.63 -6.32 7.18
C LEU A 83 9.62 -7.10 6.30
N SER A 84 9.15 -7.95 5.39
CA SER A 84 10.00 -8.67 4.45
C SER A 84 10.79 -7.69 3.56
N TRP A 85 10.12 -6.70 2.96
CA TRP A 85 10.79 -5.66 2.17
C TRP A 85 11.78 -4.82 2.98
N THR A 86 11.44 -4.47 4.21
CA THR A 86 12.33 -3.73 5.12
C THR A 86 13.58 -4.54 5.42
N ILE A 87 13.44 -5.85 5.67
CA ILE A 87 14.56 -6.75 5.93
C ILE A 87 15.43 -6.89 4.69
N ASP A 88 14.85 -7.10 3.50
CA ASP A 88 15.60 -7.12 2.24
C ASP A 88 16.41 -5.83 2.07
N ALA A 89 15.79 -4.68 2.38
CA ALA A 89 16.43 -3.38 2.23
C ALA A 89 17.65 -3.18 3.15
N ILE A 90 17.72 -3.85 4.29
CA ILE A 90 18.83 -3.71 5.25
C ILE A 90 19.79 -4.91 5.24
N THR A 91 19.47 -5.97 4.50
CA THR A 91 20.18 -7.25 4.55
C THR A 91 21.66 -7.10 4.22
N ASP A 92 22.01 -6.44 3.11
CA ASP A 92 23.42 -6.27 2.69
C ASP A 92 24.28 -5.58 3.74
N PHE A 93 23.72 -4.56 4.41
CA PHE A 93 24.41 -3.80 5.45
C PHE A 93 24.71 -4.68 6.67
N PHE A 94 23.73 -5.43 7.15
CA PHE A 94 23.88 -6.24 8.35
C PHE A 94 24.62 -7.56 8.11
N ILE A 95 24.57 -8.12 6.89
CA ILE A 95 25.45 -9.24 6.50
C ILE A 95 26.91 -8.81 6.61
N SER A 96 27.27 -7.63 6.08
CA SER A 96 28.64 -7.11 6.18
C SER A 96 29.08 -6.81 7.63
N SER A 97 28.11 -6.66 8.54
CA SER A 97 28.32 -6.43 9.97
C SER A 97 28.30 -7.72 10.82
N GLY A 98 28.23 -8.91 10.20
CA GLY A 98 28.27 -10.19 10.91
C GLY A 98 26.92 -10.67 11.48
N MET A 99 25.79 -10.05 11.11
CA MET A 99 24.45 -10.41 11.61
C MET A 99 23.65 -11.30 10.64
N SER A 100 24.32 -11.95 9.69
CA SER A 100 23.68 -12.76 8.63
C SER A 100 22.72 -13.84 9.17
N ASP A 101 23.17 -14.64 10.13
CA ASP A 101 22.34 -15.73 10.70
C ASP A 101 21.08 -15.21 11.37
N GLN A 102 21.17 -14.03 12.00
CA GLN A 102 20.05 -13.41 12.68
C GLN A 102 19.01 -12.90 11.68
N ILE A 103 19.45 -12.22 10.62
CA ILE A 103 18.55 -11.76 9.55
C ILE A 103 17.83 -12.95 8.96
N LYS A 104 18.57 -14.00 8.61
CA LYS A 104 18.03 -15.22 8.02
C LYS A 104 16.96 -15.86 8.92
N LYS A 105 17.25 -16.02 10.22
CA LYS A 105 16.28 -16.55 11.20
C LYS A 105 14.98 -15.74 11.26
N ILE A 106 15.06 -14.41 11.16
CA ILE A 106 13.88 -13.55 11.15
C ILE A 106 13.14 -13.73 9.82
N HIS A 107 13.85 -13.60 8.70
CA HIS A 107 13.29 -13.61 7.35
C HIS A 107 12.59 -14.94 7.01
N ASP A 108 13.22 -16.09 7.30
CA ASP A 108 12.74 -17.44 6.92
C ASP A 108 11.35 -17.78 7.46
N ARG A 109 10.90 -17.13 8.53
CA ARG A 109 9.60 -17.41 9.17
C ARG A 109 8.50 -16.42 8.82
N ILE A 110 8.81 -15.27 8.22
CA ILE A 110 7.81 -14.20 7.97
C ILE A 110 6.67 -14.73 7.10
N GLU A 111 7.00 -15.35 5.97
CA GLU A 111 6.00 -15.92 5.05
C GLU A 111 5.12 -16.94 5.78
N THR A 112 5.75 -17.93 6.43
CA THR A 112 5.02 -19.00 7.11
C THR A 112 4.05 -18.44 8.17
N VAL A 113 4.47 -17.44 8.94
CA VAL A 113 3.65 -16.83 9.98
C VAL A 113 2.53 -15.97 9.37
N ALA A 114 2.81 -15.24 8.29
CA ALA A 114 1.82 -14.46 7.56
C ALA A 114 0.72 -15.33 6.94
N ILE A 115 1.10 -16.47 6.32
CA ILE A 115 0.15 -17.37 5.66
C ILE A 115 -0.73 -18.06 6.70
N ASN A 116 -0.15 -18.47 7.83
CA ASN A 116 -0.90 -19.10 8.91
C ASN A 116 -1.71 -18.12 9.76
N GLN A 117 -1.43 -16.81 9.68
CA GLN A 117 -1.97 -15.79 10.57
C GLN A 117 -1.86 -16.20 12.04
N ASP A 118 -0.65 -16.60 12.44
CA ASP A 118 -0.41 -16.92 13.85
C ASP A 118 -0.41 -15.62 14.67
N ARG A 119 -1.60 -15.26 15.17
CA ARG A 119 -1.84 -14.07 16.00
C ARG A 119 -1.61 -14.35 17.49
N GLN A 120 -1.28 -15.58 17.85
CA GLN A 120 -1.09 -15.94 19.25
C GLN A 120 0.12 -15.20 19.80
N LEU A 121 -0.04 -14.64 21.00
CA LEU A 121 1.08 -14.04 21.70
C LEU A 121 2.07 -15.16 22.07
N PRO A 122 3.37 -15.02 21.76
CA PRO A 122 4.35 -16.02 22.16
C PRO A 122 4.39 -16.14 23.70
N ALA A 123 4.36 -17.36 24.25
CA ALA A 123 4.47 -17.60 25.70
C ALA A 123 5.91 -17.31 26.15
N PRO A 124 6.22 -16.09 26.63
CA PRO A 124 5.77 -15.61 27.94
C PRO A 124 4.83 -14.37 27.93
N TRP A 125 4.60 -13.76 26.77
CA TRP A 125 3.89 -12.50 26.63
C TRP A 125 2.39 -12.64 26.79
N ASP A 126 1.83 -13.82 26.52
CA ASP A 126 0.42 -14.11 26.72
C ASP A 126 -0.07 -13.70 28.12
N ARG A 127 0.62 -14.12 29.19
CA ARG A 127 0.24 -13.77 30.57
C ARG A 127 0.52 -12.31 30.92
N LEU A 128 1.67 -11.78 30.52
CA LEU A 128 2.13 -10.44 30.90
C LEU A 128 1.35 -9.32 30.19
N VAL A 129 1.00 -9.54 28.92
CA VAL A 129 0.22 -8.58 28.12
C VAL A 129 -1.26 -8.65 28.49
N LEU A 130 -1.83 -9.85 28.70
CA LEU A 130 -3.23 -10.00 29.10
C LEU A 130 -3.50 -9.50 30.53
N ALA A 131 -2.54 -9.63 31.46
CA ALA A 131 -2.67 -9.10 32.82
C ALA A 131 -2.86 -7.58 32.87
N GLY A 132 -2.32 -6.84 31.89
CA GLY A 132 -2.52 -5.40 31.74
C GLY A 132 -3.78 -4.99 30.96
N ALA A 133 -4.36 -5.90 30.18
CA ALA A 133 -5.42 -5.59 29.20
C ALA A 133 -6.85 -5.94 29.66
N GLY A 134 -7.05 -6.51 30.86
CA GLY A 134 -8.38 -6.76 31.44
C GLY A 134 -9.32 -7.65 30.62
N ARG A 135 -8.82 -8.39 29.61
CA ARG A 135 -9.62 -9.30 28.78
C ARG A 135 -9.18 -10.74 28.98
N ARG A 136 -10.01 -11.53 29.66
CA ARG A 136 -9.98 -12.99 29.55
C ARG A 136 -10.65 -13.37 28.23
N ALA A 137 -9.88 -13.81 27.26
CA ALA A 137 -10.36 -14.72 26.23
C ALA A 137 -9.71 -16.08 26.49
N HIS A 138 -10.41 -16.95 27.20
CA HIS A 138 -10.04 -18.37 27.23
C HIS A 138 -10.28 -18.93 25.82
N ALA A 139 -9.20 -19.31 25.13
CA ALA A 139 -9.32 -20.30 24.06
C ALA A 139 -9.79 -21.62 24.70
N ALA A 140 -10.91 -22.15 24.21
CA ALA A 140 -11.44 -23.43 24.66
C ALA A 140 -10.43 -24.56 24.38
N PRO A 141 -10.41 -25.63 25.20
CA PRO A 141 -9.52 -26.76 24.95
C PRO A 141 -9.85 -27.39 23.60
N LEU A 142 -8.81 -27.64 22.80
CA LEU A 142 -8.91 -28.36 21.53
C LEU A 142 -9.45 -29.77 21.80
N THR A 143 -10.72 -30.00 21.47
CA THR A 143 -11.26 -31.35 21.31
C THR A 143 -10.64 -31.96 20.07
N ARG A 144 -10.02 -33.10 20.26
CA ARG A 144 -9.19 -33.81 19.29
C ARG A 144 -10.07 -34.61 18.34
N GLU A 145 -10.61 -33.95 17.33
CA GLU A 145 -11.20 -34.53 16.10
C GLU A 145 -11.44 -33.35 15.16
N ASP A 146 -10.59 -33.09 14.15
CA ASP A 146 -10.96 -32.09 13.11
C ASP A 146 -10.10 -32.27 11.85
N ARG A 147 -10.75 -32.65 10.74
CA ARG A 147 -10.19 -32.35 9.42
C ARG A 147 -10.16 -30.83 9.29
N PRO A 148 -9.09 -30.23 8.73
CA PRO A 148 -9.09 -28.78 8.54
C PRO A 148 -10.28 -28.39 7.66
N ASP A 149 -11.12 -27.48 8.17
CA ASP A 149 -12.22 -26.87 7.43
C ASP A 149 -11.70 -26.40 6.06
N ALA A 150 -12.36 -26.84 4.98
CA ALA A 150 -11.96 -26.53 3.61
C ALA A 150 -11.83 -25.01 3.39
N ASP A 151 -12.64 -24.20 4.08
CA ASP A 151 -12.54 -22.75 4.00
C ASP A 151 -11.27 -22.19 4.65
N VAL A 152 -10.75 -22.84 5.69
CA VAL A 152 -9.48 -22.44 6.33
C VAL A 152 -8.30 -22.74 5.40
N VAL A 153 -8.28 -23.90 4.76
CA VAL A 153 -7.24 -24.29 3.80
C VAL A 153 -7.24 -23.33 2.61
N MET A 154 -8.42 -23.07 2.02
CA MET A 154 -8.55 -22.15 0.89
C MET A 154 -8.08 -20.73 1.22
N ARG A 155 -8.38 -20.21 2.42
CA ARG A 155 -7.88 -18.88 2.81
C ARG A 155 -6.36 -18.85 2.96
N LYS A 156 -5.74 -19.93 3.46
CA LYS A 156 -4.27 -20.04 3.51
C LYS A 156 -3.67 -20.03 2.11
N GLU A 157 -4.22 -20.79 1.17
CA GLU A 157 -3.77 -20.80 -0.23
C GLU A 157 -3.89 -19.42 -0.89
N GLN A 158 -4.99 -18.70 -0.62
CA GLN A 158 -5.18 -17.34 -1.12
C GLN A 158 -4.13 -16.37 -0.57
N ARG A 159 -3.81 -16.44 0.73
CA ARG A 159 -2.76 -15.61 1.33
C ARG A 159 -1.38 -15.96 0.80
N LEU A 160 -1.06 -17.25 0.66
CA LEU A 160 0.21 -17.71 0.08
C LEU A 160 0.38 -17.16 -1.32
N LYS A 161 -0.65 -17.33 -2.15
CA LYS A 161 -0.64 -16.84 -3.52
C LYS A 161 -0.47 -15.32 -3.59
N LEU A 162 -1.23 -14.56 -2.79
CA LEU A 162 -1.11 -13.10 -2.73
C LEU A 162 0.28 -12.66 -2.30
N TYR A 163 0.81 -13.23 -1.20
CA TYR A 163 2.14 -12.89 -0.69
C TYR A 163 3.22 -13.08 -1.76
N ASN A 164 3.20 -14.23 -2.44
CA ASN A 164 4.19 -14.58 -3.46
C ASN A 164 4.02 -13.76 -4.74
N ASP A 165 2.78 -13.58 -5.23
CA ASP A 165 2.50 -12.77 -6.41
C ASP A 165 2.94 -11.32 -6.18
N GLU A 166 2.62 -10.73 -5.02
CA GLU A 166 2.97 -9.35 -4.69
C GLU A 166 4.49 -9.16 -4.58
N ARG A 167 5.19 -10.10 -3.92
CA ARG A 167 6.65 -10.09 -3.82
C ARG A 167 7.32 -10.19 -5.19
N ALA A 168 6.84 -11.09 -6.03
CA ALA A 168 7.35 -11.26 -7.39
C ALA A 168 7.07 -10.03 -8.27
N PHE A 169 5.87 -9.45 -8.16
CA PHE A 169 5.49 -8.26 -8.90
C PHE A 169 6.36 -7.05 -8.53
N VAL A 170 6.56 -6.80 -7.23
CA VAL A 170 7.42 -5.70 -6.78
C VAL A 170 8.87 -5.90 -7.23
N SER A 171 9.42 -7.12 -7.13
CA SER A 171 10.76 -7.43 -7.67
C SER A 171 10.85 -7.16 -9.17
N PHE A 172 9.86 -7.63 -9.93
CA PHE A 172 9.78 -7.38 -11.37
C PHE A 172 9.79 -5.89 -11.69
N LEU A 173 9.04 -5.08 -10.95
CA LEU A 173 8.98 -3.64 -11.17
C LEU A 173 10.34 -2.98 -10.94
N THR A 174 11.03 -3.29 -9.84
CA THR A 174 12.33 -2.72 -9.51
C THR A 174 13.43 -3.22 -10.46
N ASP A 175 13.38 -4.50 -10.85
CA ASP A 175 14.29 -5.09 -11.83
C ASP A 175 14.10 -4.44 -13.20
N LEU A 176 12.86 -4.18 -13.61
CA LEU A 176 12.56 -3.44 -14.83
C LEU A 176 13.16 -2.02 -14.77
N SER A 177 13.03 -1.31 -13.63
CA SER A 177 13.66 0.01 -13.46
C SER A 177 15.18 -0.06 -13.66
N ASN A 178 15.82 -1.08 -13.09
CA ASN A 178 17.26 -1.34 -13.25
C ASN A 178 17.63 -1.69 -14.70
N GLN A 179 16.82 -2.48 -15.41
CA GLN A 179 17.07 -2.86 -16.80
C GLN A 179 16.92 -1.68 -17.76
N LEU A 180 15.95 -0.79 -17.52
CA LEU A 180 15.69 0.36 -18.38
C LEU A 180 16.89 1.32 -18.49
N ARG A 181 17.80 1.35 -17.52
CA ARG A 181 19.02 2.18 -17.58
C ARG A 181 19.92 1.84 -18.76
N PHE A 182 19.91 0.57 -19.21
CA PHE A 182 20.75 0.08 -20.31
C PHE A 182 20.25 0.50 -21.70
N PHE A 183 19.04 1.07 -21.80
CA PHE A 183 18.55 1.62 -23.04
C PHE A 183 19.05 3.07 -23.23
N PRO A 184 19.63 3.39 -24.40
CA PRO A 184 20.40 4.62 -24.60
C PRO A 184 19.56 5.89 -24.64
N ASP A 185 18.30 5.80 -25.08
CA ASP A 185 17.40 6.94 -25.21
C ASP A 185 16.05 6.71 -24.52
N ARG A 186 15.41 7.81 -24.12
CA ARG A 186 14.15 7.81 -23.37
C ARG A 186 12.99 7.17 -24.15
N SER A 187 13.01 7.26 -25.48
CA SER A 187 11.95 6.69 -26.32
C SER A 187 12.00 5.16 -26.26
N LYS A 188 13.19 4.58 -26.43
CA LYS A 188 13.40 3.13 -26.28
C LYS A 188 13.08 2.64 -24.87
N ARG A 189 13.47 3.38 -23.83
CA ARG A 189 13.07 3.08 -22.44
C ARG A 189 11.55 3.02 -22.29
N LYS A 190 10.84 3.99 -22.86
CA LYS A 190 9.37 4.03 -22.80
C LYS A 190 8.73 2.87 -23.57
N VAL A 191 9.24 2.53 -24.76
CA VAL A 191 8.77 1.38 -25.54
C VAL A 191 8.97 0.08 -24.77
N GLU A 192 10.16 -0.13 -24.21
CA GLU A 192 10.45 -1.35 -23.44
C GLU A 192 9.62 -1.43 -22.17
N LEU A 193 9.52 -0.34 -21.39
CA LEU A 193 8.66 -0.27 -20.22
C LEU A 193 7.24 -0.72 -20.56
N ARG A 194 6.67 -0.15 -21.63
CA ARG A 194 5.30 -0.44 -22.03
C ARG A 194 5.12 -1.87 -22.48
N LYS A 195 6.06 -2.40 -23.27
CA LYS A 195 6.06 -3.79 -23.70
C LYS A 195 6.03 -4.75 -22.50
N ARG A 196 6.96 -4.57 -21.55
CA ARG A 196 7.08 -5.44 -20.37
C ARG A 196 5.86 -5.34 -19.44
N LEU A 197 5.26 -4.14 -19.30
CA LEU A 197 4.03 -3.98 -18.54
C LEU A 197 2.80 -4.56 -19.26
N ALA A 198 2.77 -4.58 -20.59
CA ALA A 198 1.72 -5.25 -21.35
C ALA A 198 1.76 -6.79 -21.15
N GLU A 199 2.95 -7.38 -21.10
CA GLU A 199 3.14 -8.80 -20.77
C GLU A 199 2.58 -9.15 -19.37
N VAL A 200 2.63 -8.21 -18.41
CA VAL A 200 1.99 -8.41 -17.09
C VAL A 200 0.46 -8.43 -17.21
N ASN A 201 -0.14 -7.58 -18.06
CA ASN A 201 -1.59 -7.57 -18.28
C ASN A 201 -2.11 -8.90 -18.81
N GLU A 202 -1.33 -9.61 -19.65
CA GLU A 202 -1.69 -10.93 -20.18
C GLU A 202 -1.85 -11.99 -19.07
N HIS A 203 -1.13 -11.83 -17.96
CA HIS A 203 -1.11 -12.78 -16.85
C HIS A 203 -1.90 -12.29 -15.63
N LEU A 204 -2.36 -11.03 -15.62
CA LEU A 204 -2.90 -10.36 -14.45
C LEU A 204 -4.15 -11.06 -13.88
N ALA A 205 -4.98 -11.67 -14.74
CA ALA A 205 -6.14 -12.46 -14.33
C ALA A 205 -5.76 -13.67 -13.44
N SER A 206 -4.56 -14.22 -13.66
CA SER A 206 -4.04 -15.31 -12.85
C SER A 206 -3.39 -14.84 -11.56
N LEU A 207 -3.04 -13.55 -11.42
CA LEU A 207 -2.33 -12.97 -10.28
C LEU A 207 -3.28 -12.43 -9.20
N ARG A 208 -2.77 -12.29 -7.97
CA ARG A 208 -3.45 -11.66 -6.83
C ARG A 208 -2.63 -10.47 -6.34
N LEU A 209 -2.75 -9.36 -7.04
CA LEU A 209 -1.99 -8.14 -6.75
C LEU A 209 -2.86 -7.09 -6.07
N VAL A 210 -2.26 -6.38 -5.12
CA VAL A 210 -2.88 -5.26 -4.42
C VAL A 210 -2.00 -4.02 -4.57
N HIS A 211 -2.52 -2.83 -4.29
CA HIS A 211 -1.67 -1.64 -4.22
C HIS A 211 -0.67 -1.75 -3.04
N PRO A 212 0.66 -1.74 -3.26
CA PRO A 212 1.65 -2.05 -2.21
C PRO A 212 1.89 -0.90 -1.22
N LEU A 213 1.53 0.34 -1.57
CA LEU A 213 1.80 1.53 -0.75
C LEU A 213 0.66 1.86 0.23
N CYS A 214 -0.21 0.90 0.52
CA CYS A 214 -1.32 1.05 1.45
C CYS A 214 -0.91 0.78 2.90
N ARG A 215 -1.82 1.07 3.84
CA ARG A 215 -1.74 0.70 5.26
C ARG A 215 -2.51 -0.58 5.56
N SER A 216 -2.19 -1.25 6.67
CA SER A 216 -2.88 -2.49 7.06
C SER A 216 -4.40 -2.33 7.21
N ASN A 217 -4.86 -1.17 7.67
CA ASN A 217 -6.28 -0.88 7.86
C ASN A 217 -6.97 -0.30 6.62
N ASP A 218 -6.23 -0.04 5.53
CA ASP A 218 -6.83 0.42 4.29
C ASP A 218 -7.67 -0.68 3.66
N HIS A 219 -8.73 -0.27 2.95
CA HIS A 219 -9.47 -1.14 2.05
C HIS A 219 -8.55 -1.76 1.00
N VAL A 220 -8.85 -2.99 0.62
CA VAL A 220 -8.06 -3.67 -0.41
C VAL A 220 -8.29 -2.98 -1.74
N ARG A 221 -7.21 -2.75 -2.50
CA ARG A 221 -7.26 -2.19 -3.86
C ARG A 221 -6.63 -3.20 -4.79
N TRP A 222 -7.46 -4.06 -5.37
CA TRP A 222 -7.01 -5.12 -6.26
C TRP A 222 -6.58 -4.55 -7.60
N ILE A 223 -5.35 -4.82 -8.05
CA ILE A 223 -4.88 -4.39 -9.36
C ILE A 223 -5.54 -5.26 -10.42
N VAL A 224 -6.30 -4.64 -11.34
CA VAL A 224 -7.10 -5.35 -12.35
C VAL A 224 -6.69 -5.05 -13.79
N HIS A 225 -5.95 -3.95 -14.01
CA HIS A 225 -5.36 -3.64 -15.31
C HIS A 225 -4.24 -2.60 -15.16
N ILE A 226 -3.15 -2.72 -15.91
CA ILE A 226 -2.12 -1.68 -16.01
C ILE A 226 -2.44 -0.79 -17.21
N ALA A 227 -2.59 0.51 -16.97
CA ALA A 227 -2.83 1.51 -18.02
C ALA A 227 -1.49 1.84 -18.71
N VAL A 228 -1.01 0.90 -19.53
CA VAL A 228 0.33 0.91 -20.15
C VAL A 228 0.64 2.23 -20.87
N GLU A 229 -0.32 2.78 -21.59
CA GLU A 229 -0.15 4.04 -22.31
C GLU A 229 0.08 5.25 -21.38
N GLU A 230 -0.33 5.15 -20.13
CA GLU A 230 -0.13 6.18 -19.11
C GLU A 230 1.16 5.99 -18.31
N CYS A 231 1.93 4.94 -18.57
CA CYS A 231 3.22 4.71 -17.94
C CYS A 231 4.34 5.49 -18.64
N THR A 232 5.26 6.08 -17.88
CA THR A 232 6.34 6.91 -18.42
C THR A 232 7.62 6.81 -17.62
N VAL A 233 8.75 6.87 -18.32
CA VAL A 233 10.09 6.91 -17.73
C VAL A 233 10.50 8.38 -17.52
N PHE A 234 11.02 8.70 -16.35
CA PHE A 234 11.57 10.02 -16.01
C PHE A 234 12.94 10.25 -16.66
N SER A 235 13.38 11.49 -16.73
CA SER A 235 14.56 11.92 -17.50
C SER A 235 15.92 11.56 -16.89
N SER A 236 15.98 10.91 -15.72
CA SER A 236 17.26 10.52 -15.11
C SER A 236 17.99 9.47 -15.95
N ARG A 237 19.16 9.84 -16.48
CA ARG A 237 19.96 8.97 -17.36
C ARG A 237 20.48 7.73 -16.62
N GLU A 238 20.90 7.89 -15.37
CA GLU A 238 21.61 6.83 -14.63
C GLU A 238 20.69 5.79 -14.00
N ARG A 239 19.51 6.21 -13.51
CA ARG A 239 18.63 5.38 -12.65
C ARG A 239 17.28 5.02 -13.29
N ALA A 240 16.90 5.72 -14.37
CA ALA A 240 15.69 5.46 -15.17
C ALA A 240 14.39 5.16 -14.36
N PRO A 241 14.06 5.93 -13.30
CA PRO A 241 12.83 5.69 -12.56
C PRO A 241 11.62 5.93 -13.46
N TYR A 242 10.49 5.30 -13.15
CA TYR A 242 9.29 5.41 -13.98
C TYR A 242 8.02 5.48 -13.15
N LEU A 243 7.01 6.14 -13.71
CA LEU A 243 5.64 6.17 -13.20
C LEU A 243 4.86 5.04 -13.83
N ILE A 244 4.28 4.18 -12.99
CA ILE A 244 3.29 3.18 -13.39
C ILE A 244 1.90 3.65 -12.95
N ARG A 245 0.92 3.53 -13.84
CA ARG A 245 -0.50 3.76 -13.54
C ARG A 245 -1.30 2.51 -13.84
N TYR A 246 -2.24 2.20 -12.98
CA TYR A 246 -3.04 1.00 -13.07
C TYR A 246 -4.41 1.22 -12.45
N GLU A 247 -5.34 0.41 -12.91
CA GLU A 247 -6.71 0.36 -12.50
C GLU A 247 -6.86 -0.62 -11.35
N VAL A 248 -7.74 -0.26 -10.44
CA VAL A 248 -8.04 -1.06 -9.26
C VAL A 248 -9.53 -1.22 -9.07
N VAL A 249 -9.91 -2.36 -8.51
CA VAL A 249 -11.22 -2.54 -7.87
C VAL A 249 -11.04 -2.34 -6.37
N VAL A 250 -11.69 -1.30 -5.83
CA VAL A 250 -11.67 -1.01 -4.39
C VAL A 250 -12.65 -1.95 -3.68
N ASP A 251 -12.15 -2.69 -2.72
CA ASP A 251 -12.91 -3.65 -1.95
C ASP A 251 -12.97 -3.22 -0.49
N ASP A 252 -14.12 -2.69 -0.10
CA ASP A 252 -14.39 -2.22 1.25
C ASP A 252 -14.80 -3.34 2.22
N THR A 253 -14.95 -4.57 1.72
CA THR A 253 -15.39 -5.72 2.53
C THR A 253 -14.26 -6.39 3.32
N ALA A 254 -13.02 -6.06 2.98
CA ALA A 254 -11.80 -6.53 3.60
C ALA A 254 -10.79 -5.39 3.76
N THR A 255 -9.76 -5.65 4.57
CA THR A 255 -8.61 -4.75 4.74
C THR A 255 -7.33 -5.48 4.38
N LEU A 256 -6.24 -4.75 4.24
CA LEU A 256 -4.94 -5.35 3.95
C LEU A 256 -4.30 -6.12 5.10
N ALA A 257 -4.90 -6.07 6.30
CA ALA A 257 -4.59 -7.01 7.35
C ALA A 257 -4.95 -8.46 6.95
N ASP A 258 -6.06 -8.63 6.22
CA ASP A 258 -6.46 -9.93 5.67
C ASP A 258 -7.30 -9.80 4.39
N PRO A 259 -6.64 -9.69 3.22
CA PRO A 259 -7.33 -9.62 1.94
C PRO A 259 -8.15 -10.87 1.58
N SER A 260 -7.87 -12.02 2.22
CA SER A 260 -8.60 -13.28 1.98
C SER A 260 -10.04 -13.25 2.52
N GLN A 261 -10.40 -12.22 3.29
CA GLN A 261 -11.77 -11.98 3.76
C GLN A 261 -12.65 -11.23 2.76
N SER A 262 -12.12 -10.92 1.57
CA SER A 262 -12.85 -10.29 0.50
C SER A 262 -14.16 -11.02 0.21
N ARG A 263 -15.26 -10.26 0.16
CA ARG A 263 -16.55 -10.71 -0.35
C ARG A 263 -16.80 -10.24 -1.79
N LEU A 264 -16.00 -9.30 -2.28
CA LEU A 264 -16.10 -8.76 -3.64
C LEU A 264 -15.33 -9.60 -4.65
N ARG A 265 -14.13 -10.07 -4.29
CA ARG A 265 -13.29 -10.93 -5.12
C ARG A 265 -13.51 -12.40 -4.74
N GLN A 266 -13.94 -13.18 -5.72
CA GLN A 266 -14.27 -14.59 -5.53
C GLN A 266 -13.00 -15.46 -5.41
N LYS A 267 -13.23 -16.73 -5.02
CA LYS A 267 -12.15 -17.70 -4.80
C LYS A 267 -11.40 -18.02 -6.09
N ASP A 268 -12.07 -18.01 -7.25
CA ASP A 268 -11.48 -18.20 -8.58
C ASP A 268 -10.74 -16.96 -9.13
N GLY A 269 -10.88 -15.81 -8.45
CA GLY A 269 -10.26 -14.55 -8.84
C GLY A 269 -11.18 -13.58 -9.59
N SER A 270 -12.40 -14.01 -9.95
CA SER A 270 -13.42 -13.14 -10.53
C SER A 270 -13.94 -12.11 -9.53
N PHE A 271 -14.60 -11.07 -10.02
CA PHE A 271 -15.16 -10.01 -9.18
C PHE A 271 -16.67 -10.00 -9.30
N LYS A 272 -17.37 -9.77 -8.19
CA LYS A 272 -18.80 -9.50 -8.21
C LYS A 272 -19.07 -8.04 -8.59
N VAL A 273 -20.23 -7.76 -9.19
CA VAL A 273 -20.65 -6.37 -9.49
C VAL A 273 -20.72 -5.52 -8.21
N SER A 274 -21.21 -6.12 -7.13
CA SER A 274 -21.18 -5.53 -5.78
C SER A 274 -21.03 -6.63 -4.73
N SER A 275 -20.64 -6.26 -3.51
CA SER A 275 -20.48 -7.20 -2.40
C SER A 275 -21.77 -7.92 -1.99
N ALA A 276 -22.93 -7.34 -2.30
CA ALA A 276 -24.26 -7.91 -2.05
C ALA A 276 -24.83 -8.68 -3.26
N SER A 277 -24.29 -8.47 -4.47
CA SER A 277 -24.77 -9.16 -5.68
C SER A 277 -24.25 -10.60 -5.76
N GLN A 278 -24.97 -11.43 -6.51
CA GLN A 278 -24.49 -12.75 -6.96
C GLN A 278 -23.88 -12.70 -8.36
N ASP A 279 -24.09 -11.61 -9.10
CA ASP A 279 -23.61 -11.44 -10.46
C ASP A 279 -22.10 -11.20 -10.49
N VAL A 280 -21.42 -11.94 -11.39
CA VAL A 280 -20.00 -11.78 -11.68
C VAL A 280 -19.83 -10.70 -12.74
N TYR A 281 -18.96 -9.74 -12.46
CA TYR A 281 -18.54 -8.74 -13.44
C TYR A 281 -17.61 -9.39 -14.48
N VAL A 282 -17.97 -9.24 -15.75
CA VAL A 282 -17.17 -9.68 -16.89
C VAL A 282 -16.57 -8.45 -17.58
N PRO A 283 -15.25 -8.25 -17.55
CA PRO A 283 -14.62 -7.10 -18.20
C PRO A 283 -14.86 -7.09 -19.71
N GLY A 284 -15.29 -5.95 -20.25
CA GLY A 284 -15.49 -5.76 -21.70
C GLY A 284 -16.72 -6.46 -22.29
N ALA A 285 -17.60 -7.05 -21.48
CA ALA A 285 -18.93 -7.41 -21.95
C ALA A 285 -19.73 -6.12 -22.17
N ASP A 286 -20.20 -5.90 -23.40
CA ASP A 286 -21.09 -4.78 -23.72
C ASP A 286 -22.30 -4.86 -22.79
N MET A 287 -22.57 -3.77 -22.06
CA MET A 287 -23.84 -3.60 -21.36
C MET A 287 -24.91 -3.49 -22.44
N ASP A 288 -25.52 -4.62 -22.80
CA ASP A 288 -26.69 -4.65 -23.68
C ASP A 288 -27.72 -3.66 -23.14
N ASP A 289 -27.97 -2.63 -23.96
CA ASP A 289 -28.88 -1.52 -23.72
C ASP A 289 -30.28 -2.06 -23.43
N SER A 290 -30.57 -2.25 -22.15
CA SER A 290 -31.85 -2.78 -21.69
C SER A 290 -32.28 -2.06 -20.42
N SER A 291 -32.54 -0.75 -20.55
CA SER A 291 -33.76 -0.10 -20.03
C SER A 291 -33.67 1.44 -20.04
N SER A 292 -34.23 2.09 -21.07
CA SER A 292 -35.41 2.96 -20.91
C SER A 292 -35.73 3.70 -22.21
N SER A 293 -36.81 3.27 -22.86
CA SER A 293 -37.47 3.99 -23.93
C SER A 293 -38.41 5.06 -23.36
N SER A 294 -38.26 6.28 -23.84
CA SER A 294 -39.29 7.29 -24.12
C SER A 294 -38.52 8.50 -24.68
N GLY A 295 -38.50 8.78 -25.97
CA GLY A 295 -39.65 8.92 -26.86
C GLY A 295 -40.01 10.40 -26.87
N GLU A 296 -39.40 11.18 -27.78
CA GLU A 296 -40.07 12.30 -28.45
C GLU A 296 -39.22 12.85 -29.62
N GLU A 297 -39.93 13.05 -30.73
CA GLU A 297 -39.47 13.48 -32.03
C GLU A 297 -39.08 14.96 -32.06
N ALA A 298 -38.13 15.33 -32.92
CA ALA A 298 -38.10 16.68 -33.48
C ALA A 298 -37.47 16.72 -34.88
N ALA A 299 -38.19 17.45 -35.74
CA ALA A 299 -38.08 17.52 -37.18
C ALA A 299 -36.80 18.17 -37.73
N GLY A 300 -36.60 17.94 -39.03
CA GLY A 300 -35.46 18.41 -39.81
C GLY A 300 -35.36 19.92 -39.95
N GLY A 301 -34.11 20.36 -40.15
CA GLY A 301 -33.76 21.74 -40.41
C GLY A 301 -32.38 21.84 -41.04
N SER A 302 -32.34 21.69 -42.36
CA SER A 302 -31.14 21.97 -43.17
C SER A 302 -30.77 23.45 -43.05
N ARG A 303 -29.60 23.74 -42.46
CA ARG A 303 -29.00 25.08 -42.49
C ARG A 303 -27.51 25.01 -42.84
N SER A 304 -27.27 25.31 -44.11
CA SER A 304 -26.01 25.83 -44.67
C SER A 304 -25.30 26.78 -43.68
N ARG A 305 -24.06 26.46 -43.32
CA ARG A 305 -23.15 27.38 -42.63
C ARG A 305 -22.02 27.78 -43.58
N SER A 306 -22.13 29.01 -44.07
CA SER A 306 -21.09 29.78 -44.73
C SER A 306 -19.83 29.86 -43.87
N ARG A 307 -18.68 29.53 -44.47
CA ARG A 307 -17.35 29.80 -43.93
C ARG A 307 -17.14 31.31 -43.78
N SER A 308 -17.03 31.79 -42.54
CA SER A 308 -16.38 33.07 -42.25
C SER A 308 -15.16 32.80 -41.37
N SER A 309 -13.98 32.93 -41.97
CA SER A 309 -12.69 32.94 -41.28
C SER A 309 -12.60 34.17 -40.37
N ARG A 310 -12.64 33.96 -39.07
CA ARG A 310 -12.21 34.97 -38.09
C ARG A 310 -11.25 34.28 -37.12
N ALA A 311 -9.98 34.67 -37.18
CA ALA A 311 -8.96 34.28 -36.22
C ALA A 311 -9.36 34.85 -34.85
N GLY A 312 -10.03 34.04 -34.05
CA GLY A 312 -10.32 34.30 -32.65
C GLY A 312 -9.30 33.58 -31.80
N ALA A 313 -8.67 34.29 -30.87
CA ALA A 313 -7.80 33.71 -29.86
C ALA A 313 -8.52 32.54 -29.17
N ALA A 314 -7.83 31.41 -29.06
CA ALA A 314 -8.32 30.22 -28.37
C ALA A 314 -8.83 30.60 -26.97
N PRO A 315 -9.97 30.05 -26.50
CA PRO A 315 -10.44 30.30 -25.14
C PRO A 315 -9.31 30.01 -24.14
N PRO A 316 -9.22 30.72 -23.00
CA PRO A 316 -8.11 30.61 -22.05
C PRO A 316 -7.79 29.17 -21.62
N ASN A 317 -8.80 28.30 -21.65
CA ASN A 317 -8.69 26.89 -21.30
C ASN A 317 -7.90 26.05 -22.33
N GLU A 318 -7.99 26.35 -23.63
CA GLU A 318 -7.25 25.62 -24.67
C GLU A 318 -5.75 25.96 -24.64
N ALA A 319 -5.41 27.22 -24.34
CA ALA A 319 -4.01 27.63 -24.16
C ALA A 319 -3.40 27.04 -22.87
N LEU A 320 -4.20 26.92 -21.80
CA LEU A 320 -3.80 26.24 -20.56
C LEU A 320 -3.68 24.72 -20.75
N GLN A 321 -4.62 24.06 -21.44
CA GLN A 321 -4.53 22.63 -21.78
C GLN A 321 -3.34 22.33 -22.70
N SER A 322 -3.01 23.23 -23.62
CA SER A 322 -1.81 23.14 -24.45
C SER A 322 -0.51 23.27 -23.65
N ALA A 323 -0.51 24.01 -22.54
CA ALA A 323 0.68 24.25 -21.71
C ALA A 323 0.84 23.24 -20.56
N PHE A 324 -0.27 22.75 -19.99
CA PHE A 324 -0.32 21.87 -18.82
C PHE A 324 -0.76 20.43 -19.12
N GLY A 325 -1.20 20.16 -20.35
CA GLY A 325 -1.74 18.86 -20.76
C GLY A 325 -3.14 18.59 -20.20
N GLU A 326 -3.57 17.33 -20.31
CA GLU A 326 -4.82 16.83 -19.75
C GLU A 326 -4.77 16.77 -18.20
N SER A 327 -5.83 17.28 -17.55
CA SER A 327 -5.99 17.28 -16.09
C SER A 327 -6.08 15.86 -15.51
N ALA A 328 -5.98 15.75 -14.18
CA ALA A 328 -6.11 14.46 -13.50
C ALA A 328 -7.54 13.90 -13.64
N GLU A 329 -8.58 14.74 -13.55
CA GLU A 329 -9.97 14.30 -13.72
C GLU A 329 -10.27 13.86 -15.15
N GLU A 330 -9.85 14.63 -16.16
CA GLU A 330 -10.08 14.29 -17.58
C GLU A 330 -9.42 12.94 -17.91
N ARG A 331 -8.17 12.75 -17.47
CA ARG A 331 -7.44 11.49 -17.65
C ARG A 331 -8.16 10.31 -17.01
N HIS A 332 -8.61 10.49 -15.77
CA HIS A 332 -9.36 9.46 -15.06
C HIS A 332 -10.66 9.11 -15.78
N ALA A 333 -11.40 10.09 -16.28
CA ALA A 333 -12.65 9.88 -17.02
C ALA A 333 -12.39 9.19 -18.37
N ARG A 334 -11.35 9.60 -19.10
CA ARG A 334 -10.95 8.99 -20.38
C ARG A 334 -10.57 7.52 -20.21
N ILE A 335 -9.67 7.22 -19.27
CA ILE A 335 -9.23 5.85 -19.00
C ILE A 335 -10.41 5.00 -18.53
N ARG A 336 -11.31 5.54 -17.69
CA ARG A 336 -12.52 4.83 -17.29
C ARG A 336 -13.37 4.42 -18.49
N ARG A 337 -13.55 5.31 -19.46
CA ARG A 337 -14.37 5.03 -20.66
C ARG A 337 -13.71 4.00 -21.58
N GLU A 338 -12.40 4.02 -21.69
CA GLU A 338 -11.63 3.12 -22.58
C GLU A 338 -11.36 1.75 -21.95
N SER A 339 -11.52 1.63 -20.63
CA SER A 339 -11.17 0.42 -19.89
C SER A 339 -12.27 -0.65 -19.90
N PRO A 340 -11.92 -1.94 -20.11
CA PRO A 340 -12.81 -3.09 -19.85
C PRO A 340 -13.33 -3.17 -18.42
N TRP A 341 -12.66 -2.54 -17.45
CA TRP A 341 -13.02 -2.51 -16.03
C TRP A 341 -13.74 -1.23 -15.61
N GLY A 342 -13.82 -0.23 -16.49
CA GLY A 342 -14.34 1.09 -16.12
C GLY A 342 -15.83 1.11 -15.75
N ALA A 343 -16.60 0.11 -16.20
CA ALA A 343 -18.01 -0.05 -15.82
C ALA A 343 -18.19 -0.65 -14.41
N HIS A 344 -17.14 -1.24 -13.81
CA HIS A 344 -17.24 -1.79 -12.47
C HIS A 344 -17.55 -0.66 -11.45
N PRO A 345 -18.56 -0.79 -10.56
CA PRO A 345 -18.96 0.28 -9.64
C PRO A 345 -17.83 0.77 -8.73
N ASN A 346 -17.00 -0.16 -8.26
CA ASN A 346 -15.86 0.13 -7.40
C ASN A 346 -14.53 0.38 -8.15
N TRP A 347 -14.60 0.68 -9.45
CA TRP A 347 -13.42 1.01 -10.24
C TRP A 347 -12.77 2.32 -9.79
N SER A 348 -11.44 2.34 -9.77
CA SER A 348 -10.62 3.51 -9.50
C SER A 348 -9.26 3.34 -10.17
N MET A 349 -8.42 4.38 -10.12
CA MET A 349 -7.01 4.29 -10.51
C MET A 349 -6.06 4.46 -9.34
N ASN A 350 -4.89 3.84 -9.46
CA ASN A 350 -3.72 4.00 -8.63
C ASN A 350 -2.46 4.25 -9.47
N SER A 351 -1.46 4.82 -8.81
CA SER A 351 -0.19 5.17 -9.45
C SER A 351 0.92 5.18 -8.42
N MET A 352 2.12 4.82 -8.85
CA MET A 352 3.33 4.88 -8.03
C MET A 352 4.55 5.10 -8.92
N ILE A 353 5.59 5.68 -8.35
CA ILE A 353 6.90 5.73 -8.96
C ILE A 353 7.67 4.48 -8.51
N VAL A 354 8.35 3.85 -9.47
CA VAL A 354 9.32 2.79 -9.21
C VAL A 354 10.71 3.38 -9.40
N LYS A 355 11.59 3.16 -8.42
CA LYS A 355 12.98 3.60 -8.45
C LYS A 355 13.92 2.43 -8.18
N ALA A 356 15.03 2.39 -8.90
CA ALA A 356 16.15 1.51 -8.62
C ALA A 356 17.48 2.23 -8.80
N GLY A 357 18.50 1.80 -8.07
CA GLY A 357 19.76 2.52 -7.87
C GLY A 357 19.69 3.66 -6.85
N ASP A 358 18.64 3.72 -6.01
CA ASP A 358 18.38 4.74 -4.98
C ASP A 358 18.13 4.07 -3.62
N ASP A 359 18.82 4.53 -2.58
CA ASP A 359 18.55 4.08 -1.20
C ASP A 359 17.29 4.76 -0.63
N LEU A 360 16.14 4.13 -0.81
CA LEU A 360 14.87 4.68 -0.34
C LEU A 360 14.69 4.62 1.18
N ARG A 361 15.58 3.96 1.94
CA ARG A 361 15.53 3.99 3.41
C ARG A 361 15.82 5.40 3.93
N GLN A 362 16.70 6.12 3.24
CA GLN A 362 17.00 7.52 3.55
C GLN A 362 15.79 8.42 3.26
N GLU A 363 15.11 8.17 2.14
CA GLU A 363 13.89 8.89 1.75
C GLU A 363 12.75 8.65 2.75
N GLU A 364 12.50 7.39 3.12
CA GLU A 364 11.49 7.03 4.12
C GLU A 364 11.77 7.72 5.47
N LEU A 365 13.02 7.72 5.95
CA LEU A 365 13.40 8.42 7.16
C LEU A 365 13.18 9.94 7.05
N ALA A 366 13.53 10.55 5.91
CA ALA A 366 13.30 11.97 5.67
C ALA A 366 11.80 12.32 5.69
N LEU A 367 10.95 11.48 5.10
CA LEU A 367 9.50 11.66 5.10
C LEU A 367 8.90 11.54 6.50
N GLN A 368 9.45 10.67 7.35
CA GLN A 368 9.06 10.61 8.75
C GLN A 368 9.44 11.90 9.51
N LEU A 369 10.58 12.53 9.22
CA LEU A 369 10.94 13.83 9.79
C LEU A 369 10.03 14.96 9.29
N ILE A 370 9.70 14.97 7.99
CA ILE A 370 8.75 15.92 7.41
C ILE A 370 7.37 15.79 8.07
N TYR A 371 6.90 14.56 8.32
CA TYR A 371 5.69 14.32 9.10
C TYR A 371 5.78 14.98 10.48
N MET A 372 6.90 14.80 11.19
CA MET A 372 7.09 15.42 12.51
C MET A 372 7.07 16.95 12.44
N PHE A 373 7.70 17.57 11.44
CA PHE A 373 7.65 19.02 11.27
C PHE A 373 6.24 19.54 11.01
N ASP A 374 5.44 18.86 10.17
CA ASP A 374 4.03 19.22 9.95
C ASP A 374 3.19 19.12 11.23
N ARG A 375 3.49 18.16 12.12
CA ARG A 375 2.87 18.07 13.44
C ARG A 375 3.27 19.24 14.34
N VAL A 376 4.55 19.56 14.44
CA VAL A 376 5.06 20.69 15.23
C VAL A 376 4.47 22.01 14.76
N TRP A 377 4.41 22.24 13.45
CA TRP A 377 3.79 23.45 12.89
C TRP A 377 2.31 23.54 13.22
N SER A 378 1.58 22.42 13.10
CA SER A 378 0.16 22.35 13.46
C SER A 378 -0.07 22.68 14.94
N GLU A 379 0.77 22.15 15.84
CA GLU A 379 0.69 22.37 17.29
C GLU A 379 1.07 23.79 17.70
N ALA A 380 2.01 24.41 16.98
CA ALA A 380 2.40 25.82 17.15
C ALA A 380 1.41 26.81 16.53
N GLY A 381 0.32 26.34 15.90
CA GLY A 381 -0.69 27.19 15.27
C GLY A 381 -0.23 27.83 13.94
N LEU A 382 0.81 27.29 13.31
CA LEU A 382 1.30 27.77 12.02
C LEU A 382 0.41 27.27 10.87
N THR A 383 0.31 28.07 9.80
CA THR A 383 -0.50 27.74 8.61
C THR A 383 0.24 26.87 7.59
N CYS A 384 1.54 26.62 7.79
CA CYS A 384 2.34 25.76 6.93
C CYS A 384 1.89 24.31 7.07
N ARG A 385 1.73 23.61 5.94
CA ARG A 385 1.35 22.19 5.88
C ARG A 385 2.28 21.43 4.97
N ALA A 386 2.75 20.29 5.43
CA ALA A 386 3.41 19.32 4.57
C ALA A 386 2.51 18.09 4.38
N HIS A 387 2.70 17.41 3.25
CA HIS A 387 2.05 16.14 2.98
C HIS A 387 3.13 15.13 2.61
N PRO A 388 3.69 14.41 3.60
CA PRO A 388 4.68 13.38 3.33
C PRO A 388 4.01 12.27 2.54
N TYR A 389 4.50 12.02 1.33
CA TYR A 389 4.09 10.87 0.53
C TYR A 389 4.67 9.58 1.13
N VAL A 390 4.18 8.42 0.69
CA VAL A 390 4.71 7.12 1.13
C VAL A 390 5.95 6.74 0.33
N ALA A 391 7.03 6.38 1.01
CA ALA A 391 8.16 5.65 0.44
C ALA A 391 8.19 4.23 1.02
N LEU A 392 8.49 3.24 0.18
CA LEU A 392 8.62 1.84 0.56
C LEU A 392 9.92 1.29 -0.02
N PRO A 393 10.99 1.16 0.79
CA PRO A 393 12.19 0.46 0.41
C PRO A 393 11.91 -1.02 0.21
N THR A 394 12.46 -1.62 -0.84
CA THR A 394 12.25 -3.05 -1.18
C THR A 394 13.55 -3.83 -1.36
N SER A 395 14.67 -3.14 -1.60
CA SER A 395 16.04 -3.67 -1.55
C SER A 395 16.98 -2.58 -1.03
N SER A 396 18.29 -2.87 -0.94
CA SER A 396 19.31 -1.93 -0.50
C SER A 396 19.44 -0.68 -1.39
N ASP A 397 18.92 -0.74 -2.63
CA ASP A 397 19.03 0.29 -3.64
C ASP A 397 17.75 0.46 -4.49
N SER A 398 16.59 -0.03 -4.06
CA SER A 398 15.36 0.11 -4.84
C SER A 398 14.10 0.20 -3.98
N GLY A 399 13.03 0.67 -4.60
CA GLY A 399 11.69 0.56 -4.06
C GLY A 399 10.67 1.45 -4.74
N LEU A 400 9.60 1.72 -4.01
CA LEU A 400 8.38 2.33 -4.52
C LEU A 400 8.10 3.64 -3.81
N LEU A 401 7.61 4.63 -4.56
CA LEU A 401 7.15 5.91 -4.01
C LEU A 401 5.72 6.17 -4.44
N GLU A 402 4.94 6.76 -3.53
CA GLU A 402 3.60 7.22 -3.86
C GLU A 402 3.68 8.37 -4.87
N TRP A 403 2.88 8.27 -5.92
CA TRP A 403 2.72 9.37 -6.86
C TRP A 403 1.69 10.36 -6.32
N TRP A 404 2.07 11.62 -6.23
CA TRP A 404 1.20 12.70 -5.78
C TRP A 404 -0.10 12.73 -6.60
N ARG A 405 -1.23 12.55 -5.90
CA ARG A 405 -2.55 12.83 -6.46
C ARG A 405 -2.94 14.24 -6.07
N THR A 406 -3.40 15.05 -7.03
CA THR A 406 -4.31 16.15 -6.67
C THR A 406 -5.52 15.53 -5.98
N PRO A 407 -5.89 15.97 -4.76
CA PRO A 407 -7.10 15.48 -4.12
C PRO A 407 -8.28 15.73 -5.05
N THR A 408 -9.01 14.68 -5.42
CA THR A 408 -10.29 14.83 -6.11
C THR A 408 -11.36 15.17 -5.07
N PRO A 409 -12.39 15.97 -5.39
CA PRO A 409 -13.39 16.45 -4.43
C PRO A 409 -14.08 15.35 -3.60
N TRP A 410 -14.25 14.15 -4.14
CA TRP A 410 -14.86 13.02 -3.42
C TRP A 410 -13.94 12.39 -2.35
N MET A 411 -12.61 12.56 -2.45
CA MET A 411 -11.66 12.18 -1.39
C MET A 411 -11.73 13.14 -0.20
N GLU A 412 -12.15 14.39 -0.42
CA GLU A 412 -12.39 15.37 0.66
C GLU A 412 -13.69 15.06 1.42
N LEU A 413 -14.74 14.62 0.71
CA LEU A 413 -16.04 14.24 1.28
C LEU A 413 -15.99 13.05 2.26
N LYS A 414 -14.95 12.19 2.19
CA LYS A 414 -14.75 11.08 3.13
C LYS A 414 -13.83 11.39 4.30
N ARG A 415 -13.19 12.57 4.35
CA ARG A 415 -12.47 12.98 5.56
C ARG A 415 -13.49 13.40 6.61
N PRO A 416 -13.42 12.89 7.85
CA PRO A 416 -14.24 13.45 8.92
C PRO A 416 -13.88 14.93 9.03
N VAL A 417 -14.85 15.79 8.71
CA VAL A 417 -14.74 17.23 8.90
C VAL A 417 -14.46 17.40 10.39
N ALA A 418 -13.25 17.85 10.73
CA ALA A 418 -12.97 18.27 12.08
C ALA A 418 -13.99 19.38 12.41
N SER A 419 -14.92 19.08 13.32
CA SER A 419 -15.88 20.06 13.79
C SER A 419 -15.09 21.26 14.29
N ARG A 420 -15.23 22.40 13.61
CA ARG A 420 -14.76 23.66 14.13
C ARG A 420 -15.42 23.85 15.50
N PRO A 421 -14.69 24.09 16.59
CA PRO A 421 -15.34 24.50 17.83
C PRO A 421 -16.10 25.79 17.54
N SER A 422 -17.40 25.77 17.83
CA SER A 422 -18.25 26.94 17.85
C SER A 422 -17.60 27.98 18.75
N ILE A 423 -17.22 29.11 18.17
CA ILE A 423 -16.90 30.30 18.94
C ILE A 423 -18.24 30.76 19.53
N ASN A 424 -18.51 30.40 20.79
CA ASN A 424 -19.56 31.05 21.55
C ASN A 424 -19.13 32.50 21.75
N SER A 425 -19.90 33.42 21.17
CA SER A 425 -19.86 34.84 21.50
C SER A 425 -20.21 35.07 22.97
N MET A 426 -19.47 36.00 23.59
CA MET A 426 -19.89 36.71 24.79
C MET A 426 -21.21 37.46 24.57
#